data_AF-A0A7V3A2C3-F1
#
_entry.id   AF-A0A7V3A2C3-F1
#
_cell.length_a   1.000
_cell.length_b   1.000
_cell.length_c   1.000
_cell.angle_alpha   90.00
_cell.angle_beta   90.00
_cell.angle_gamma   90.00
#
_symmetry.space_group_name_H-M   'P 1'
#
loop_
_entity.id
_entity.type
_entity.pdbx_description
1 polymer ?
#
loop_
_entity_poly.entity_id
_entity_poly.type
_entity_poly.pdbx_seq_one_letter_code
_entity_poly.pdbx_strand_id
1 'polypeptide(L)'
;MRRKVVPTLCILVLVLLGNIHLVAQPLEVKPIENLLKDGRAQEALLVIESFLTHLPTESDLLYLKGLALPHEVLSLEKAIQNNRWKNYRETDARLLLAERYLRRRLFPDALSVLQGMKVSGESLPEYWHLLARIQFGQGMREEAFLTLRKAMMAFPKDPRFLTLYFRHRDFVTPHDSILWELVDPKDPRFLEALAEYLCILPDGDQRNTLLQEYLRLGGKDPRVFVPRAGIKDEEFEAQWSKVKESGGLSRIDVWEQALSRFPTGKIRERLLEDLHRYSGQIVRDAELDGYVEEVRRLVEGNLTHLAVDSDQDGEWDLVIDFLAQKPYRMQVHHREKERIQIFFVDYPRVDRVLVQQEGFQKEYRYGIPPFLWKEGPFQLSDGKLPMSLVPVRMETLEPLLTFAFQEAKPYERIETCLPCKRVRKHLYQEGRILSFQEEQEIRTGETRKRTVTFREGSPIVGFVDLDGDGVYDVRESYVNGVLESIELLAGNRTAYREFLSTELKEWDFNGDGKIDAREYAAGRGRKVVEFSSLLDSIFDARAWAESR
;
A
#
# COMPACT_ATOMS: atom_id res chain seq x y z
N MET A 1 -10.65 -15.17 59.64
CA MET A 1 -9.81 -14.12 60.24
C MET A 1 -8.93 -13.51 59.14
N ARG A 2 -9.05 -12.18 58.96
CA ARG A 2 -8.18 -11.24 58.19
C ARG A 2 -8.06 -11.42 56.66
N ARG A 3 -9.07 -10.89 55.98
CA ARG A 3 -8.97 -10.23 54.67
C ARG A 3 -8.01 -9.02 54.75
N LYS A 4 -7.16 -8.81 53.74
CA LYS A 4 -6.58 -7.50 53.41
C LYS A 4 -7.01 -7.15 51.99
N VAL A 5 -8.05 -6.34 51.90
CA VAL A 5 -8.42 -5.58 50.71
C VAL A 5 -7.58 -4.31 50.77
N VAL A 6 -6.77 -4.07 49.73
CA VAL A 6 -6.01 -2.83 49.55
C VAL A 6 -6.99 -1.76 49.06
N PRO A 7 -7.04 -0.55 49.66
CA PRO A 7 -8.01 0.45 49.28
C PRO A 7 -7.52 1.25 48.07
N THR A 8 -8.11 0.95 46.91
CA THR A 8 -8.17 1.82 45.74
C THR A 8 -9.12 2.98 46.05
N LEU A 9 -8.68 3.95 46.86
CA LEU A 9 -9.51 5.11 47.20
C LEU A 9 -8.66 6.32 47.62
N CYS A 10 -7.96 6.94 46.67
CA CYS A 10 -7.35 8.27 46.87
C CYS A 10 -7.34 9.17 45.62
N ILE A 11 -8.15 8.90 44.57
CA ILE A 11 -8.23 9.78 43.38
C ILE A 11 -9.61 10.43 43.20
N LEU A 12 -10.61 10.16 44.05
CA LEU A 12 -11.99 10.63 43.82
C LEU A 12 -12.54 11.67 44.84
N VAL A 13 -11.68 12.48 45.47
CA VAL A 13 -12.12 13.55 46.43
C VAL A 13 -11.54 14.93 46.08
N LEU A 14 -11.27 15.21 44.80
CA LEU A 14 -10.85 16.55 44.32
C LEU A 14 -11.75 17.12 43.22
N VAL A 15 -13.05 16.79 43.24
CA VAL A 15 -14.04 17.33 42.26
C VAL A 15 -15.14 18.18 42.91
N LEU A 16 -15.20 18.25 44.24
CA LEU A 16 -16.18 19.08 44.95
C LEU A 16 -15.46 19.91 46.01
N LEU A 17 -14.92 21.05 45.57
CA LEU A 17 -14.88 22.35 46.28
C LEU A 17 -13.77 23.24 45.71
N GLY A 18 -14.18 24.33 45.05
CA GLY A 18 -13.48 25.62 45.02
C GLY A 18 -12.22 25.70 44.16
N ASN A 19 -12.33 26.42 43.02
CA ASN A 19 -11.27 27.24 42.40
C ASN A 19 -9.81 26.91 42.80
N ILE A 20 -9.36 25.70 42.49
CA ILE A 20 -7.93 25.40 42.47
C ILE A 20 -7.48 25.90 41.11
N HIS A 21 -6.71 26.99 41.08
CA HIS A 21 -5.75 27.20 40.01
C HIS A 21 -4.88 25.94 39.97
N LEU A 22 -5.28 24.96 39.16
CA LEU A 22 -4.41 23.90 38.69
C LEU A 22 -3.34 24.64 37.90
N VAL A 23 -2.27 24.99 38.61
CA VAL A 23 -0.99 25.33 38.00
C VAL A 23 -0.68 24.11 37.15
N ALA A 24 -0.92 24.22 35.84
CA ALA A 24 -0.62 23.18 34.89
C ALA A 24 0.85 22.83 35.12
N GLN A 25 1.11 21.66 35.69
CA GLN A 25 2.48 21.19 35.82
C GLN A 25 3.06 21.17 34.41
N PRO A 26 4.26 21.74 34.20
CA PRO A 26 4.88 21.73 32.89
C PRO A 26 5.00 20.28 32.43
N LEU A 27 4.61 20.02 31.18
CA LEU A 27 4.73 18.71 30.57
C LEU A 27 6.20 18.25 30.65
N GLU A 28 6.44 17.19 31.41
CA GLU A 28 7.78 16.62 31.56
C GLU A 28 8.04 15.61 30.44
N VAL A 29 8.80 16.01 29.42
CA VAL A 29 9.09 15.18 28.23
C VAL A 29 10.29 14.22 28.41
N LYS A 30 11.13 14.42 29.44
CA LYS A 30 12.34 13.61 29.67
C LYS A 30 12.10 12.10 29.77
N PRO A 31 11.04 11.61 30.44
CA PRO A 31 10.77 10.17 30.46
C PRO A 31 10.54 9.60 29.06
N ILE A 32 9.87 10.35 28.18
CA ILE A 32 9.62 9.96 26.79
C ILE A 32 10.94 9.94 26.00
N GLU A 33 11.78 10.97 26.16
CA GLU A 33 13.10 11.01 25.52
C GLU A 33 14.00 9.83 25.91
N ASN A 34 13.99 9.45 27.19
CA ASN A 34 14.78 8.32 27.67
C ASN A 34 14.30 7.01 27.04
N LEU A 35 12.98 6.81 26.96
CA LEU A 35 12.42 5.64 26.26
C LEU A 35 12.84 5.60 24.79
N LEU A 36 12.83 6.74 24.10
CA LEU A 36 13.27 6.81 22.70
C LEU A 36 14.77 6.53 22.55
N LYS A 37 15.61 7.08 23.43
CA LYS A 37 17.06 6.81 23.44
C LYS A 37 17.40 5.35 23.72
N ASP A 38 16.59 4.70 24.56
CA ASP A 38 16.73 3.28 24.89
C ASP A 38 16.16 2.35 23.79
N GLY A 39 15.67 2.89 22.67
CA GLY A 39 15.05 2.11 21.59
C GLY A 39 13.65 1.58 21.92
N ARG A 40 13.05 2.01 23.04
CA ARG A 40 11.72 1.58 23.51
C ARG A 40 10.62 2.46 22.94
N ALA A 41 10.62 2.60 21.61
CA ALA A 41 9.71 3.51 20.89
C ALA A 41 8.22 3.18 21.10
N GLN A 42 7.86 1.89 21.16
CA GLN A 42 6.47 1.47 21.42
C GLN A 42 5.96 1.94 22.79
N GLU A 43 6.80 1.86 23.83
CA GLU A 43 6.44 2.31 25.16
C GLU A 43 6.36 3.85 25.22
N ALA A 44 7.28 4.54 24.54
CA ALA A 44 7.22 5.98 24.39
C ALA A 44 5.89 6.41 23.73
N LEU A 45 5.46 5.69 22.68
CA LEU A 45 4.21 5.98 21.98
C LEU A 45 2.98 5.83 22.88
N LEU A 46 2.90 4.79 23.71
CA LEU A 46 1.79 4.64 24.65
C LEU A 46 1.66 5.86 25.58
N VAL A 47 2.81 6.36 26.06
CA VAL A 47 2.85 7.56 26.91
C VAL A 47 2.46 8.81 26.12
N ILE A 48 3.00 8.99 24.92
CA ILE A 48 2.70 10.12 24.04
C ILE A 48 1.20 10.17 23.70
N GLU A 49 0.60 9.06 23.28
CA GLU A 49 -0.83 8.97 22.93
C GLU A 49 -1.74 9.28 24.11
N SER A 50 -1.36 8.81 25.31
CA SER A 50 -2.08 9.16 26.54
C SER A 50 -2.08 10.67 26.79
N PHE A 51 -0.97 11.36 26.55
CA PHE A 51 -0.92 12.82 26.69
C PHE A 51 -1.65 13.54 25.56
N LEU A 52 -1.51 13.10 24.31
CA LEU A 52 -2.18 13.70 23.14
C LEU A 52 -3.70 13.61 23.22
N THR A 53 -4.25 12.62 23.93
CA THR A 53 -5.70 12.52 24.23
C THR A 53 -6.21 13.76 24.98
N HIS A 54 -5.37 14.37 25.82
CA HIS A 54 -5.72 15.57 26.60
C HIS A 54 -5.12 16.86 26.01
N LEU A 55 -4.00 16.75 25.29
CA LEU A 55 -3.25 17.87 24.72
C LEU A 55 -3.01 17.68 23.20
N PRO A 56 -4.07 17.61 22.37
CA PRO A 56 -3.96 17.22 20.96
C PRO A 56 -3.22 18.23 20.06
N THR A 57 -2.94 19.43 20.60
CA THR A 57 -2.30 20.54 19.86
C THR A 57 -0.90 20.86 20.35
N GLU A 58 -0.34 20.08 21.29
CA GLU A 58 0.99 20.32 21.83
C GLU A 58 2.07 19.89 20.83
N SER A 59 2.82 20.86 20.28
CA SER A 59 3.81 20.61 19.23
C SER A 59 4.94 19.68 19.66
N ASP A 60 5.40 19.78 20.92
CA ASP A 60 6.47 18.93 21.44
C ASP A 60 6.08 17.43 21.44
N LEU A 61 4.84 17.11 21.83
CA LEU A 61 4.35 15.72 21.85
C LEU A 61 4.17 15.16 20.44
N LEU A 62 3.66 15.98 19.52
CA LEU A 62 3.50 15.61 18.12
C LEU A 62 4.86 15.41 17.43
N TYR A 63 5.87 16.22 17.77
CA TYR A 63 7.25 16.04 17.33
C TYR A 63 7.87 14.75 17.87
N LEU A 64 7.71 14.48 19.16
CA LEU A 64 8.16 13.22 19.79
C LEU A 64 7.48 12.00 19.16
N LYS A 65 6.21 12.11 18.78
CA LYS A 65 5.51 11.06 18.01
C LYS A 65 6.18 10.84 16.65
N GLY A 66 6.54 11.90 15.93
CA GLY A 66 7.28 11.83 14.66
C GLY A 66 8.71 11.29 14.78
N LEU A 67 9.36 11.44 15.95
CA LEU A 67 10.63 10.77 16.25
C LEU A 67 10.44 9.28 16.52
N ALA A 68 9.39 8.92 17.27
CA ALA A 68 9.08 7.55 17.63
C ALA A 68 8.61 6.68 16.44
N LEU A 69 7.97 7.31 15.45
CA LEU A 69 7.42 6.65 14.26
C LEU A 69 8.19 7.09 13.01
N PRO A 70 8.99 6.19 12.40
CA PRO A 70 9.81 6.51 11.23
C PRO A 70 9.06 7.05 10.01
N HIS A 71 7.77 6.78 9.89
CA HIS A 71 6.95 7.15 8.72
C HIS A 71 5.87 8.18 9.07
N GLU A 72 5.85 8.73 10.28
CA GLU A 72 4.81 9.67 10.71
C GLU A 72 5.08 11.09 10.18
N VAL A 73 4.27 11.51 9.21
CA VAL A 73 4.31 12.86 8.60
C VAL A 73 3.26 13.78 9.21
N LEU A 74 2.03 13.29 9.37
CA LEU A 74 0.88 14.11 9.78
C LEU A 74 1.08 14.75 11.16
N SER A 75 1.65 14.03 12.12
CA SER A 75 1.95 14.60 13.43
C SER A 75 2.98 15.74 13.34
N LEU A 76 4.00 15.63 12.47
CA LEU A 76 5.00 16.67 12.28
C LEU A 76 4.41 17.93 11.62
N GLU A 77 3.57 17.75 10.59
CA GLU A 77 2.82 18.85 9.97
C GLU A 77 1.97 19.60 11.01
N LYS A 78 1.20 18.86 11.81
CA LYS A 78 0.39 19.42 12.91
C LYS A 78 1.26 20.12 13.96
N ALA A 79 2.41 19.56 14.31
CA ALA A 79 3.33 20.17 15.27
C ALA A 79 3.79 21.56 14.78
N ILE A 80 4.18 21.67 13.52
CA ILE A 80 4.61 22.91 12.88
C ILE A 80 3.44 23.90 12.77
N GLN A 81 2.26 23.44 12.34
CA GLN A 81 1.06 24.27 12.20
C GLN A 81 0.60 24.86 13.54
N ASN A 82 0.59 24.04 14.61
CA ASN A 82 0.16 24.47 15.94
C ASN A 82 1.12 25.48 16.56
N ASN A 83 2.42 25.35 16.28
CA ASN A 83 3.47 26.26 16.73
C ASN A 83 3.47 26.53 18.26
N ARG A 84 3.27 25.48 19.07
CA ARG A 84 3.25 25.51 20.54
C ARG A 84 4.49 24.82 21.13
N TRP A 85 5.67 25.30 20.73
CA TRP A 85 6.95 24.73 21.13
C TRP A 85 7.36 25.19 22.53
N LYS A 86 7.80 24.26 23.39
CA LYS A 86 8.34 24.58 24.73
C LYS A 86 9.74 24.01 24.94
N ASN A 87 9.95 22.76 24.54
CA ASN A 87 11.20 22.02 24.75
C ASN A 87 12.01 21.85 23.46
N TYR A 88 11.34 21.82 22.30
CA TYR A 88 11.97 21.64 20.98
C TYR A 88 11.86 22.89 20.12
N ARG A 89 12.51 22.89 18.96
CA ARG A 89 12.44 23.99 18.00
C ARG A 89 11.63 23.57 16.77
N GLU A 90 10.86 24.51 16.23
CA GLU A 90 10.18 24.35 14.94
C GLU A 90 11.15 23.91 13.84
N THR A 91 12.39 24.41 13.87
CA THR A 91 13.48 24.06 12.95
C THR A 91 13.77 22.56 12.93
N ASP A 92 13.84 21.91 14.10
CA ASP A 92 14.18 20.48 14.20
C ASP A 92 13.03 19.63 13.63
N ALA A 93 11.78 20.03 13.89
CA ALA A 93 10.61 19.39 13.32
C ALA A 93 10.50 19.57 11.80
N ARG A 94 10.87 20.73 11.27
CA ARG A 94 10.92 20.99 9.81
C ARG A 94 12.00 20.14 9.13
N LEU A 95 13.19 20.04 9.71
CA LEU A 95 14.26 19.19 9.17
C LEU A 95 13.82 17.73 9.14
N LEU A 96 13.22 17.24 10.23
CA LEU A 96 12.68 15.88 10.30
C LEU A 96 11.55 15.65 9.28
N LEU A 97 10.62 16.61 9.14
CA LEU A 97 9.53 16.52 8.15
C LEU A 97 10.07 16.51 6.72
N ALA A 98 11.03 17.39 6.39
CA ALA A 98 11.67 17.40 5.08
C ALA A 98 12.39 16.08 4.79
N GLU A 99 13.04 15.48 5.78
CA GLU A 99 13.60 14.13 5.68
C GLU A 99 12.52 13.07 5.40
N ARG A 100 11.36 13.13 6.07
CA ARG A 100 10.25 12.18 5.82
C ARG A 100 9.70 12.31 4.40
N TYR A 101 9.47 13.54 3.93
CA TYR A 101 9.01 13.76 2.55
C TYR A 101 10.05 13.33 1.52
N LEU A 102 11.34 13.57 1.78
CA LEU A 102 12.42 13.15 0.91
C LEU A 102 12.44 11.63 0.74
N ARG A 103 12.28 10.86 1.82
CA ARG A 103 12.19 9.39 1.77
C ARG A 103 11.01 8.91 0.93
N ARG A 104 9.86 9.58 1.09
CA ARG A 104 8.65 9.37 0.28
C ARG A 104 8.74 9.87 -1.15
N ARG A 105 9.92 10.33 -1.58
CA ARG A 105 10.16 10.92 -2.91
C ARG A 105 9.23 12.11 -3.23
N LEU A 106 8.67 12.74 -2.20
CA LEU A 106 7.88 13.97 -2.26
C LEU A 106 8.80 15.18 -2.27
N PHE A 107 9.67 15.25 -3.29
CA PHE A 107 10.72 16.27 -3.38
C PHE A 107 10.21 17.72 -3.35
N PRO A 108 9.09 18.07 -4.02
CA PRO A 108 8.53 19.42 -3.94
C PRO A 108 8.12 19.82 -2.52
N ASP A 109 7.49 18.90 -1.78
CA ASP A 109 7.04 19.13 -0.41
C ASP A 109 8.23 19.25 0.55
N ALA A 110 9.23 18.37 0.40
CA ALA A 110 10.48 18.45 1.15
C ALA A 110 11.19 19.80 0.94
N LEU A 111 11.28 20.27 -0.31
CA LEU A 111 11.90 21.55 -0.64
C LEU A 111 11.12 22.73 -0.05
N SER A 112 9.79 22.70 -0.15
CA SER A 112 8.90 23.71 0.41
C SER A 112 9.08 23.85 1.94
N VAL A 113 9.18 22.72 2.65
CA VAL A 113 9.43 22.72 4.10
C VAL A 113 10.77 23.37 4.45
N LEU A 114 11.84 23.07 3.71
CA LEU A 114 13.16 23.66 3.92
C LEU A 114 13.20 25.15 3.60
N GLN A 115 12.57 25.59 2.51
CA GLN A 115 12.51 27.01 2.12
C GLN A 115 11.65 27.84 3.07
N GLY A 116 10.65 27.22 3.71
CA GLY A 116 9.80 27.86 4.71
C GLY A 116 10.43 28.02 6.10
N MET A 117 11.69 27.65 6.29
CA MET A 117 12.40 27.81 7.57
C MET A 117 12.67 29.28 7.89
N LYS A 118 12.35 29.72 9.12
CA LYS A 118 12.58 31.11 9.58
C LYS A 118 14.04 31.42 9.88
N VAL A 119 14.80 30.40 10.29
CA VAL A 119 16.25 30.50 10.52
C VAL A 119 16.95 30.34 9.18
N SER A 120 18.06 31.07 8.96
CA SER A 120 18.90 30.85 7.79
C SER A 120 19.40 29.40 7.80
N GLY A 121 18.78 28.56 6.96
CA GLY A 121 19.10 27.15 6.81
C GLY A 121 20.57 26.93 6.47
N GLU A 122 21.22 27.91 5.84
CA GLU A 122 22.63 27.88 5.47
C GLU A 122 23.59 27.70 6.66
N SER A 123 23.14 27.96 7.89
CA SER A 123 23.92 27.75 9.12
C SER A 123 23.87 26.31 9.67
N LEU A 124 23.02 25.44 9.10
CA LEU A 124 22.77 24.08 9.59
C LEU A 124 23.28 23.04 8.58
N PRO A 125 24.12 22.07 8.98
CA PRO A 125 24.59 21.05 8.05
C PRO A 125 23.44 20.15 7.54
N GLU A 126 22.43 19.87 8.36
CA GLU A 126 21.25 19.08 7.98
C GLU A 126 20.50 19.70 6.81
N TYR A 127 20.38 21.03 6.78
CA TYR A 127 19.72 21.76 5.69
C TYR A 127 20.43 21.51 4.36
N TRP A 128 21.76 21.70 4.33
CA TRP A 128 22.57 21.49 3.13
C TRP A 128 22.51 20.05 2.65
N HIS A 129 22.53 19.09 3.59
CA HIS A 129 22.49 17.68 3.28
C HIS A 129 21.15 17.29 2.65
N LEU A 130 20.04 17.70 3.26
CA LEU A 130 18.70 17.46 2.72
C LEU A 130 18.49 18.18 1.38
N LEU A 131 18.93 19.43 1.24
CA LEU A 131 18.83 20.18 0.00
C LEU A 131 19.55 19.48 -1.15
N ALA A 132 20.77 19.01 -0.93
CA ALA A 132 21.53 18.27 -1.94
C ALA A 132 20.82 16.95 -2.34
N ARG A 133 20.30 16.18 -1.36
CA ARG A 133 19.54 14.96 -1.64
C ARG A 133 18.26 15.24 -2.45
N ILE A 134 17.52 16.29 -2.10
CA ILE A 134 16.32 16.73 -2.85
C ILE A 134 16.70 17.08 -4.29
N GLN A 135 17.77 17.86 -4.49
CA GLN A 135 18.24 18.24 -5.82
C GLN A 135 18.66 17.02 -6.66
N PHE A 136 19.37 16.05 -6.06
CA PHE A 136 19.67 14.79 -6.74
C PHE A 136 18.39 14.02 -7.11
N GLY A 137 17.42 13.93 -6.20
CA GLY A 137 16.13 13.28 -6.44
C GLY A 137 15.30 13.92 -7.56
N GLN A 138 15.39 15.24 -7.71
CA GLN A 138 14.78 15.99 -8.81
C GLN A 138 15.57 15.93 -10.14
N GLY A 139 16.73 15.28 -10.16
CA GLY A 139 17.62 15.22 -11.32
C GLY A 139 18.48 16.46 -11.55
N MET A 140 18.48 17.43 -10.62
CA MET A 140 19.29 18.65 -10.64
C MET A 140 20.73 18.38 -10.16
N ARG A 141 21.46 17.54 -10.90
CA ARG A 141 22.78 17.02 -10.47
C ARG A 141 23.84 18.11 -10.31
N GLU A 142 23.92 19.07 -11.23
CA GLU A 142 24.94 20.12 -11.18
C GLU A 142 24.72 21.06 -10.00
N GLU A 143 23.48 21.45 -9.75
CA GLU A 143 23.08 22.23 -8.59
C GLU A 143 23.40 21.48 -7.29
N ALA A 144 23.10 20.18 -7.22
CA ALA A 144 23.40 19.34 -6.06
C ALA A 144 24.91 19.29 -5.76
N PHE A 145 25.76 19.14 -6.79
CA PHE A 145 27.21 19.17 -6.60
C PHE A 145 27.72 20.54 -6.14
N LEU A 146 27.15 21.64 -6.65
CA LEU A 146 27.47 23.00 -6.18
C LEU A 146 27.07 23.19 -4.71
N THR A 147 25.88 22.74 -4.33
CA THR A 147 25.37 22.72 -2.96
C THR A 147 26.33 21.96 -2.04
N LEU A 148 26.75 20.76 -2.43
CA LEU A 148 27.70 19.95 -1.66
C LEU A 148 29.08 20.60 -1.50
N ARG A 149 29.62 21.23 -2.56
CA ARG A 149 30.90 21.95 -2.46
C ARG A 149 30.83 23.10 -1.45
N LYS A 150 29.75 23.88 -1.47
CA LYS A 150 29.52 24.94 -0.47
C LYS A 150 29.41 24.37 0.93
N ALA A 151 28.66 23.27 1.09
CA ALA A 151 28.48 22.60 2.37
C ALA A 151 29.80 22.05 2.93
N MET A 152 30.64 21.42 2.10
CA MET A 152 31.97 20.92 2.52
C MET A 152 32.91 22.06 2.95
N MET A 153 32.82 23.25 2.33
CA MET A 153 33.59 24.42 2.77
C MET A 153 33.11 24.97 4.12
N ALA A 154 31.79 24.99 4.35
CA ALA A 154 31.20 25.46 5.59
C ALA A 154 31.34 24.45 6.75
N PHE A 155 31.29 23.15 6.44
CA PHE A 155 31.24 22.05 7.40
C PHE A 155 32.22 20.91 7.03
N PRO A 156 33.54 21.18 6.95
CA PRO A 156 34.52 20.20 6.44
C PRO A 156 34.64 18.92 7.29
N LYS A 157 34.17 18.94 8.54
CA LYS A 157 34.23 17.79 9.45
C LYS A 157 33.00 16.88 9.38
N ASP A 158 32.01 17.22 8.56
CA ASP A 158 30.80 16.41 8.40
C ASP A 158 30.97 15.45 7.20
N PRO A 159 31.12 14.14 7.45
CA PRO A 159 31.40 13.16 6.40
C PRO A 159 30.22 12.92 5.46
N ARG A 160 29.00 13.32 5.85
CA ARG A 160 27.78 13.08 5.05
C ARG A 160 27.87 13.74 3.69
N PHE A 161 28.48 14.93 3.60
CA PHE A 161 28.62 15.66 2.33
C PHE A 161 29.55 14.95 1.35
N LEU A 162 30.70 14.46 1.83
CA LEU A 162 31.67 13.76 0.98
C LEU A 162 31.13 12.39 0.55
N THR A 163 30.40 11.72 1.46
CA THR A 163 29.68 10.47 1.18
C THR A 163 28.67 10.68 0.05
N LEU A 164 27.78 11.66 0.19
CA LEU A 164 26.77 11.97 -0.82
C LEU A 164 27.40 12.41 -2.15
N TYR A 165 28.52 13.16 -2.09
CA TYR A 165 29.26 13.57 -3.29
C TYR A 165 29.72 12.38 -4.12
N PHE A 166 30.39 11.41 -3.49
CA PHE A 166 30.93 10.26 -4.21
C PHE A 166 29.86 9.24 -4.60
N ARG A 167 28.79 9.11 -3.81
CA ARG A 167 27.64 8.24 -4.14
C ARG A 167 26.99 8.59 -5.48
N HIS A 168 26.91 9.88 -5.80
CA HIS A 168 26.30 10.36 -7.04
C HIS A 168 27.30 10.59 -8.18
N ARG A 169 28.57 10.24 -7.99
CA ARG A 169 29.59 10.33 -9.04
C ARG A 169 29.70 9.03 -9.81
N ASP A 170 29.77 9.13 -11.13
CA ASP A 170 29.94 7.95 -12.00
C ASP A 170 31.43 7.55 -12.16
N PHE A 171 32.35 8.50 -12.03
CA PHE A 171 33.80 8.29 -12.16
C PHE A 171 34.58 9.38 -11.40
N VAL A 172 35.84 9.07 -11.06
CA VAL A 172 36.77 10.00 -10.41
C VAL A 172 37.41 10.93 -11.43
N THR A 173 37.45 12.23 -11.12
CA THR A 173 38.20 13.27 -11.85
C THR A 173 39.43 13.70 -11.06
N PRO A 174 40.46 14.30 -11.69
CA PRO A 174 41.64 14.81 -10.98
C PRO A 174 41.28 15.79 -9.86
N HIS A 175 40.22 16.58 -10.02
CA HIS A 175 39.76 17.56 -9.04
C HIS A 175 39.14 16.93 -7.79
N ASP A 176 38.70 15.67 -7.86
CA ASP A 176 38.07 14.98 -6.73
C ASP A 176 39.10 14.56 -5.68
N SER A 177 40.36 14.38 -6.07
CA SER A 177 41.45 14.09 -5.14
C SER A 177 41.68 15.23 -4.13
N ILE A 178 41.44 16.48 -4.54
CA ILE A 178 41.58 17.67 -3.70
C ILE A 178 40.54 17.68 -2.57
N LEU A 179 39.37 17.03 -2.77
CA LEU A 179 38.35 16.94 -1.71
C LEU A 179 38.85 16.15 -0.50
N TRP A 180 39.78 15.22 -0.70
CA TRP A 180 40.44 14.49 0.39
C TRP A 180 41.46 15.35 1.14
N GLU A 181 41.93 16.48 0.59
CA GLU A 181 42.79 17.43 1.31
C GLU A 181 42.00 18.26 2.33
N LEU A 182 40.68 18.35 2.17
CA LEU A 182 39.79 19.07 3.10
C LEU A 182 39.45 18.28 4.37
N VAL A 183 39.79 16.99 4.40
CA VAL A 183 39.41 16.04 5.46
C VAL A 183 40.61 15.17 5.87
N ASP A 184 40.54 14.54 7.03
CA ASP A 184 41.51 13.50 7.40
C ASP A 184 40.99 12.14 6.92
N PRO A 185 41.56 11.53 5.87
CA PRO A 185 41.12 10.21 5.38
C PRO A 185 41.37 9.09 6.40
N LYS A 186 42.14 9.33 7.45
CA LYS A 186 42.38 8.37 8.55
C LYS A 186 41.33 8.47 9.65
N ASP A 187 40.46 9.47 9.60
CA ASP A 187 39.37 9.61 10.56
C ASP A 187 38.26 8.59 10.24
N PRO A 188 37.94 7.65 11.16
CA PRO A 188 36.93 6.63 10.94
C PRO A 188 35.55 7.16 10.55
N ARG A 189 35.24 8.44 10.86
CA ARG A 189 33.99 9.09 10.46
C ARG A 189 33.79 9.16 8.95
N PHE A 190 34.88 9.13 8.17
CA PHE A 190 34.84 9.19 6.70
C PHE A 190 34.90 7.81 6.03
N LEU A 191 34.78 6.72 6.79
CA LEU A 191 34.79 5.36 6.24
C LEU A 191 33.77 5.14 5.13
N GLU A 192 32.54 5.66 5.29
CA GLU A 192 31.49 5.53 4.29
C GLU A 192 31.83 6.30 3.00
N ALA A 193 32.30 7.55 3.13
CA ALA A 193 32.79 8.33 2.00
C ALA A 193 33.96 7.64 1.27
N LEU A 194 34.85 6.99 2.02
CA LEU A 194 35.97 6.23 1.46
C LEU A 194 35.48 4.99 0.69
N ALA A 195 34.43 4.32 1.19
CA ALA A 195 33.81 3.20 0.48
C ALA A 195 33.18 3.66 -0.85
N GLU A 196 32.41 4.75 -0.85
CA GLU A 196 31.82 5.31 -2.07
C GLU A 196 32.91 5.71 -3.07
N TYR A 197 33.99 6.36 -2.61
CA TYR A 197 35.12 6.71 -3.47
C TYR A 197 35.84 5.49 -4.06
N LEU A 198 36.09 4.45 -3.25
CA LEU A 198 36.72 3.20 -3.69
C LEU A 198 35.89 2.44 -4.75
N CYS A 199 34.58 2.62 -4.75
CA CYS A 199 33.67 2.02 -5.73
C CYS A 199 33.84 2.63 -7.13
N ILE A 200 34.16 3.93 -7.21
CA ILE A 200 34.29 4.69 -8.47
C ILE A 200 35.75 4.91 -8.92
N LEU A 201 36.72 4.69 -8.02
CA LEU A 201 38.15 4.87 -8.29
C LEU A 201 38.67 3.79 -9.27
N PRO A 202 39.39 4.14 -10.35
CA PRO A 202 39.98 3.16 -11.27
C PRO A 202 41.03 2.29 -10.59
N ASP A 203 41.41 1.18 -11.24
CA ASP A 203 42.44 0.29 -10.71
C ASP A 203 43.82 0.93 -10.73
N GLY A 204 44.62 0.60 -9.72
CA GLY A 204 46.00 1.04 -9.61
C GLY A 204 46.49 1.04 -8.17
N ASP A 205 47.74 1.42 -7.99
CA ASP A 205 48.40 1.45 -6.68
C ASP A 205 47.67 2.35 -5.68
N GLN A 206 47.10 3.45 -6.16
CA GLN A 206 46.31 4.38 -5.34
C GLN A 206 45.08 3.67 -4.73
N ARG A 207 44.32 2.94 -5.54
CA ARG A 207 43.14 2.22 -5.06
C ARG A 207 43.54 1.14 -4.05
N ASN A 208 44.57 0.37 -4.35
CA ASN A 208 45.04 -0.69 -3.46
C ASN A 208 45.48 -0.11 -2.11
N THR A 209 46.21 1.02 -2.13
CA THR A 209 46.63 1.73 -0.92
C THR A 209 45.42 2.19 -0.09
N LEU A 210 44.43 2.82 -0.73
CA LEU A 210 43.22 3.29 -0.05
C LEU A 210 42.34 2.14 0.44
N LEU A 211 42.29 1.00 -0.26
CA LEU A 211 41.56 -0.18 0.18
C LEU A 211 42.21 -0.79 1.43
N GLN A 212 43.54 -0.85 1.50
CA GLN A 212 44.24 -1.30 2.71
C GLN A 212 43.96 -0.36 3.89
N GLU A 213 43.95 0.95 3.65
CA GLU A 213 43.62 1.93 4.69
C GLU A 213 42.16 1.79 5.15
N TYR A 214 41.21 1.64 4.22
CA TYR A 214 39.80 1.36 4.51
C TYR A 214 39.64 0.13 5.42
N LEU A 215 40.34 -0.96 5.08
CA LEU A 215 40.35 -2.19 5.89
C LEU A 215 40.99 -1.96 7.28
N ARG A 216 42.09 -1.21 7.35
CA ARG A 216 42.78 -0.87 8.61
C ARG A 216 41.87 -0.08 9.56
N LEU A 217 41.03 0.78 9.00
CA LEU A 217 40.04 1.56 9.74
C LEU A 217 38.79 0.75 10.14
N GLY A 218 38.70 -0.52 9.72
CA GLY A 218 37.59 -1.41 10.06
C GLY A 218 36.45 -1.41 9.05
N GLY A 219 36.68 -0.91 7.84
CA GLY A 219 35.71 -0.92 6.75
C GLY A 219 35.31 -2.33 6.31
N LYS A 220 34.02 -2.52 6.02
CA LYS A 220 33.40 -3.83 5.72
C LYS A 220 32.37 -3.80 4.59
N ASP A 221 32.25 -2.72 3.84
CA ASP A 221 31.26 -2.62 2.77
C ASP A 221 31.56 -3.64 1.65
N PRO A 222 30.66 -4.59 1.36
CA PRO A 222 30.91 -5.62 0.35
C PRO A 222 31.17 -5.06 -1.05
N ARG A 223 30.64 -3.86 -1.37
CA ARG A 223 30.76 -3.23 -2.71
C ARG A 223 32.21 -2.96 -3.09
N VAL A 224 33.07 -2.64 -2.11
CA VAL A 224 34.49 -2.34 -2.40
C VAL A 224 35.28 -3.60 -2.78
N PHE A 225 34.77 -4.79 -2.48
CA PHE A 225 35.41 -6.07 -2.79
C PHE A 225 34.87 -6.74 -4.05
N VAL A 226 33.83 -6.19 -4.70
CA VAL A 226 33.26 -6.79 -5.90
C VAL A 226 34.34 -6.90 -6.99
N PRO A 227 34.60 -8.11 -7.53
CA PRO A 227 35.64 -8.31 -8.52
C PRO A 227 35.45 -7.45 -9.77
N ARG A 228 36.57 -7.06 -10.39
CA ARG A 228 36.59 -6.18 -11.56
C ARG A 228 36.73 -6.96 -12.86
N ALA A 229 36.29 -6.35 -13.96
CA ALA A 229 36.40 -6.96 -15.28
C ALA A 229 37.88 -7.28 -15.61
N GLY A 230 38.13 -8.45 -16.19
CA GLY A 230 39.48 -8.90 -16.55
C GLY A 230 40.30 -9.53 -15.41
N ILE A 231 39.73 -9.70 -14.21
CA ILE A 231 40.36 -10.45 -13.12
C ILE A 231 40.66 -11.90 -13.52
N LYS A 232 41.78 -12.45 -13.04
CA LYS A 232 42.10 -13.88 -13.23
C LYS A 232 41.20 -14.75 -12.36
N ASP A 233 40.90 -15.97 -12.82
CA ASP A 233 40.07 -16.94 -12.09
C ASP A 233 40.52 -17.19 -10.64
N GLU A 234 41.84 -17.26 -10.40
CA GLU A 234 42.42 -17.50 -9.06
C GLU A 234 42.22 -16.30 -8.12
N GLU A 235 42.32 -15.08 -8.65
CA GLU A 235 42.14 -13.83 -7.91
C GLU A 235 40.66 -13.54 -7.65
N PHE A 236 39.77 -14.00 -8.55
CA PHE A 236 38.32 -13.90 -8.41
C PHE A 236 37.85 -14.59 -7.13
N GLU A 237 38.25 -15.84 -6.87
CA GLU A 237 37.79 -16.59 -5.68
C GLU A 237 38.19 -15.90 -4.38
N ALA A 238 39.41 -15.35 -4.31
CA ALA A 238 39.89 -14.65 -3.12
C ALA A 238 39.10 -13.35 -2.86
N GLN A 239 38.78 -12.58 -3.90
CA GLN A 239 37.97 -11.35 -3.75
C GLN A 239 36.50 -11.67 -3.47
N TRP A 240 35.92 -12.63 -4.18
CA TRP A 240 34.53 -13.03 -4.00
C TRP A 240 34.29 -13.64 -2.62
N SER A 241 35.26 -14.37 -2.05
CA SER A 241 35.20 -14.84 -0.66
C SER A 241 35.08 -13.68 0.34
N LYS A 242 35.81 -12.57 0.12
CA LYS A 242 35.66 -11.36 0.96
C LYS A 242 34.27 -10.73 0.82
N VAL A 243 33.70 -10.71 -0.39
CA VAL A 243 32.31 -10.28 -0.60
C VAL A 243 31.34 -11.14 0.24
N LYS A 244 31.53 -12.46 0.26
CA LYS A 244 30.72 -13.37 1.08
C LYS A 244 30.87 -13.09 2.59
N GLU A 245 32.10 -12.97 3.07
CA GLU A 245 32.42 -12.73 4.49
C GLU A 245 31.90 -11.38 5.01
N SER A 246 31.83 -10.37 4.14
CA SER A 246 31.28 -9.04 4.41
C SER A 246 29.74 -8.97 4.32
N GLY A 247 29.07 -10.09 4.05
CA GLY A 247 27.61 -10.13 3.91
C GLY A 247 27.09 -9.66 2.55
N GLY A 248 27.94 -9.56 1.53
CA GLY A 248 27.53 -9.08 0.20
C GLY A 248 26.47 -9.93 -0.48
N LEU A 249 26.32 -11.21 -0.11
CA LEU A 249 25.30 -12.08 -0.71
C LEU A 249 23.86 -11.69 -0.32
N SER A 250 23.67 -10.94 0.77
CA SER A 250 22.36 -10.45 1.19
C SER A 250 22.00 -9.09 0.59
N ARG A 251 22.77 -8.59 -0.39
CA ARG A 251 22.60 -7.28 -1.01
C ARG A 251 22.34 -7.37 -2.51
N ILE A 252 21.22 -6.82 -2.99
CA ILE A 252 20.81 -6.93 -4.40
C ILE A 252 21.79 -6.16 -5.30
N ASP A 253 22.21 -4.97 -4.88
CA ASP A 253 23.14 -4.11 -5.61
C ASP A 253 24.51 -4.76 -5.85
N VAL A 254 25.00 -5.55 -4.88
CA VAL A 254 26.26 -6.31 -5.00
C VAL A 254 26.15 -7.38 -6.09
N TRP A 255 25.03 -8.12 -6.14
CA TRP A 255 24.78 -9.11 -7.18
C TRP A 255 24.63 -8.48 -8.56
N GLU A 256 23.88 -7.37 -8.67
CA GLU A 256 23.72 -6.62 -9.92
C GLU A 256 25.07 -6.11 -10.43
N GLN A 257 25.91 -5.56 -9.54
CA GLN A 257 27.24 -5.09 -9.89
C GLN A 257 28.15 -6.24 -10.36
N ALA A 258 28.13 -7.39 -9.69
CA ALA A 258 28.92 -8.55 -10.11
C ALA A 258 28.45 -9.10 -11.47
N LEU A 259 27.15 -9.33 -11.65
CA LEU A 259 26.60 -9.92 -12.87
C LEU A 259 26.63 -8.99 -14.08
N SER A 260 26.59 -7.66 -13.87
CA SER A 260 26.76 -6.68 -14.95
C SER A 260 28.21 -6.60 -15.44
N ARG A 261 29.20 -6.74 -14.54
CA ARG A 261 30.63 -6.78 -14.89
C ARG A 261 31.04 -8.06 -15.62
N PHE A 262 30.38 -9.18 -15.31
CA PHE A 262 30.63 -10.48 -15.94
C PHE A 262 29.37 -10.95 -16.70
N PRO A 263 29.09 -10.38 -17.89
CA PRO A 263 27.88 -10.69 -18.66
C PRO A 263 27.92 -12.09 -19.29
N THR A 264 29.09 -12.71 -19.45
CA THR A 264 29.30 -14.06 -19.99
C THR A 264 30.56 -14.73 -19.40
N GLY A 265 30.76 -16.03 -19.68
CA GLY A 265 31.98 -16.77 -19.34
C GLY A 265 31.97 -17.50 -17.99
N LYS A 266 33.09 -18.15 -17.65
CA LYS A 266 33.22 -19.01 -16.46
C LYS A 266 32.91 -18.30 -15.14
N ILE A 267 33.36 -17.06 -15.00
CA ILE A 267 33.10 -16.27 -13.78
C ILE A 267 31.60 -16.03 -13.61
N ARG A 268 30.87 -15.73 -14.69
CA ARG A 268 29.41 -15.61 -14.64
C ARG A 268 28.75 -16.91 -14.20
N GLU A 269 29.15 -18.03 -14.78
CA GLU A 269 28.60 -19.35 -14.42
C GLU A 269 28.78 -19.61 -12.93
N ARG A 270 29.96 -19.32 -12.36
CA ARG A 270 30.20 -19.42 -10.91
C ARG A 270 29.33 -18.48 -10.07
N LEU A 271 29.19 -17.22 -10.46
CA LEU A 271 28.30 -16.27 -9.79
C LEU A 271 26.86 -16.79 -9.78
N LEU A 272 26.40 -17.37 -10.90
CA LEU A 272 25.09 -18.00 -10.97
C LEU A 272 25.02 -19.24 -10.09
N GLU A 273 26.02 -20.12 -10.08
CA GLU A 273 26.04 -21.28 -9.17
C GLU A 273 25.92 -20.86 -7.69
N ASP A 274 26.64 -19.83 -7.27
CA ASP A 274 26.53 -19.31 -5.92
C ASP A 274 25.13 -18.76 -5.63
N LEU A 275 24.54 -18.03 -6.58
CA LEU A 275 23.15 -17.55 -6.46
C LEU A 275 22.16 -18.72 -6.38
N HIS A 276 22.36 -19.79 -7.17
CA HIS A 276 21.55 -21.02 -7.12
C HIS A 276 21.73 -21.81 -5.82
N ARG A 277 22.81 -21.61 -5.07
CA ARG A 277 23.01 -22.22 -3.74
C ARG A 277 22.53 -21.34 -2.60
N TYR A 278 22.34 -20.04 -2.85
CA TYR A 278 21.98 -19.09 -1.81
C TYR A 278 20.58 -19.36 -1.25
N SER A 279 20.48 -19.43 0.08
CA SER A 279 19.22 -19.49 0.81
C SER A 279 19.24 -18.42 1.89
N GLY A 280 18.28 -17.50 1.85
CA GLY A 280 18.26 -16.36 2.74
C GLY A 280 17.52 -15.17 2.17
N GLN A 281 17.67 -14.03 2.84
CA GLN A 281 17.11 -12.76 2.43
C GLN A 281 18.16 -11.94 1.65
N ILE A 282 17.74 -11.29 0.57
CA ILE A 282 18.53 -10.28 -0.14
C ILE A 282 17.72 -8.98 -0.15
N VAL A 283 18.36 -7.85 0.15
CA VAL A 283 17.69 -6.55 0.27
C VAL A 283 18.27 -5.52 -0.70
N ARG A 284 17.44 -4.55 -1.09
CA ARG A 284 17.87 -3.30 -1.73
C ARG A 284 17.63 -2.16 -0.74
N ASP A 285 18.69 -1.38 -0.54
CA ASP A 285 18.68 -0.07 0.11
C ASP A 285 19.40 0.84 -0.89
N ALA A 286 18.65 1.36 -1.86
CA ALA A 286 19.18 2.05 -3.03
C ALA A 286 19.83 3.38 -2.65
N GLU A 287 19.31 4.03 -1.62
CA GLU A 287 19.78 5.30 -1.11
C GLU A 287 20.86 5.15 0.00
N LEU A 288 21.03 3.94 0.55
CA LEU A 288 21.93 3.60 1.66
C LEU A 288 21.65 4.43 2.91
N ASP A 289 20.37 4.59 3.23
CA ASP A 289 19.94 5.30 4.42
C ASP A 289 19.35 4.38 5.50
N GLY A 290 19.48 3.06 5.31
CA GLY A 290 19.09 2.03 6.27
C GLY A 290 17.62 1.62 6.15
N TYR A 291 16.89 2.16 5.19
CA TYR A 291 15.54 1.74 4.84
C TYR A 291 15.62 0.83 3.62
N VAL A 292 14.79 -0.22 3.60
CA VAL A 292 14.86 -1.25 2.58
C VAL A 292 13.67 -1.05 1.65
N GLU A 293 13.91 -0.69 0.39
CA GLU A 293 12.83 -0.55 -0.60
C GLU A 293 12.39 -1.91 -1.14
N GLU A 294 13.27 -2.92 -1.08
CA GLU A 294 12.99 -4.22 -1.68
C GLU A 294 13.58 -5.37 -0.88
N VAL A 295 12.76 -6.38 -0.62
CA VAL A 295 13.13 -7.62 0.06
C VAL A 295 12.84 -8.81 -0.84
N ARG A 296 13.85 -9.66 -1.06
CA ARG A 296 13.72 -10.96 -1.75
C ARG A 296 14.09 -12.09 -0.80
N ARG A 297 13.29 -13.16 -0.75
CA ARG A 297 13.65 -14.40 -0.03
C ARG A 297 13.87 -15.54 -1.01
N LEU A 298 15.04 -16.16 -0.92
CA LEU A 298 15.44 -17.27 -1.77
C LEU A 298 15.63 -18.56 -0.96
N VAL A 299 15.32 -19.69 -1.60
CA VAL A 299 15.62 -21.04 -1.12
C VAL A 299 16.30 -21.78 -2.26
N GLU A 300 17.59 -22.09 -2.09
CA GLU A 300 18.43 -22.68 -3.14
C GLU A 300 18.31 -21.89 -4.46
N GLY A 301 18.49 -20.57 -4.37
CA GLY A 301 18.39 -19.61 -5.47
C GLY A 301 17.00 -19.40 -6.05
N ASN A 302 16.00 -20.17 -5.61
CA ASN A 302 14.62 -20.01 -6.04
C ASN A 302 13.96 -18.88 -5.27
N LEU A 303 13.45 -17.88 -5.97
CA LEU A 303 12.67 -16.81 -5.37
C LEU A 303 11.37 -17.42 -4.80
N THR A 304 11.13 -17.19 -3.50
CA THR A 304 9.93 -17.65 -2.77
C THR A 304 9.03 -16.49 -2.37
N HIS A 305 9.61 -15.30 -2.22
CA HIS A 305 8.92 -14.10 -1.76
C HIS A 305 9.65 -12.87 -2.27
N LEU A 306 8.88 -11.85 -2.64
CA LEU A 306 9.33 -10.52 -3.02
C LEU A 306 8.41 -9.50 -2.36
N ALA A 307 8.96 -8.48 -1.72
CA ALA A 307 8.23 -7.33 -1.22
C ALA A 307 8.91 -6.03 -1.65
N VAL A 308 8.12 -5.02 -2.02
CA VAL A 308 8.61 -3.70 -2.44
C VAL A 308 7.83 -2.62 -1.70
N ASP A 309 8.55 -1.63 -1.15
CA ASP A 309 8.07 -0.42 -0.49
C ASP A 309 8.72 0.76 -1.23
N SER A 310 8.03 1.26 -2.25
CA SER A 310 8.57 2.18 -3.26
C SER A 310 8.60 3.63 -2.78
N ASP A 311 7.75 3.97 -1.80
CA ASP A 311 7.68 5.27 -1.16
C ASP A 311 8.22 5.26 0.28
N GLN A 312 8.77 4.14 0.75
CA GLN A 312 9.40 3.98 2.06
C GLN A 312 8.48 4.45 3.21
N ASP A 313 7.17 4.22 3.09
CA ASP A 313 6.20 4.58 4.12
C ASP A 313 6.04 3.50 5.21
N GLY A 314 6.77 2.39 5.07
CA GLY A 314 6.79 1.28 6.01
C GLY A 314 5.72 0.22 5.73
N GLU A 315 4.87 0.44 4.72
CA GLU A 315 3.93 -0.53 4.20
C GLU A 315 4.40 -1.06 2.84
N TRP A 316 4.37 -2.38 2.64
CA TRP A 316 4.80 -2.98 1.37
C TRP A 316 3.79 -2.68 0.27
N ASP A 317 4.06 -1.77 -0.65
CA ASP A 317 3.27 -1.53 -1.87
C ASP A 317 2.95 -2.81 -2.65
N LEU A 318 3.91 -3.71 -2.72
CA LEU A 318 3.82 -4.94 -3.51
C LEU A 318 4.37 -6.11 -2.72
N VAL A 319 3.63 -7.21 -2.72
CA VAL A 319 4.08 -8.49 -2.19
C VAL A 319 3.75 -9.59 -3.19
N ILE A 320 4.75 -10.38 -3.61
CA ILE A 320 4.57 -11.51 -4.52
C ILE A 320 5.13 -12.76 -3.85
N ASP A 321 4.31 -13.82 -3.83
CA ASP A 321 4.70 -15.13 -3.36
C ASP A 321 4.81 -16.11 -4.53
N PHE A 322 5.81 -16.97 -4.43
CA PHE A 322 6.20 -17.88 -5.49
C PHE A 322 6.05 -19.32 -5.05
N LEU A 323 5.57 -20.16 -5.96
CA LEU A 323 5.49 -21.61 -5.82
C LEU A 323 6.09 -22.23 -7.07
N ALA A 324 7.03 -23.16 -6.91
CA ALA A 324 7.77 -23.76 -8.02
C ALA A 324 8.37 -22.69 -8.97
N GLN A 325 9.00 -21.66 -8.40
CA GLN A 325 9.59 -20.50 -9.09
C GLN A 325 8.61 -19.61 -9.87
N LYS A 326 7.29 -19.81 -9.77
CA LYS A 326 6.28 -18.99 -10.44
C LYS A 326 5.42 -18.21 -9.44
N PRO A 327 5.05 -16.95 -9.73
CA PRO A 327 4.04 -16.24 -8.95
C PRO A 327 2.76 -17.08 -8.87
N TYR A 328 2.27 -17.29 -7.65
CA TYR A 328 0.94 -17.87 -7.43
C TYR A 328 0.00 -16.87 -6.73
N ARG A 329 0.57 -15.90 -6.00
CA ARG A 329 -0.15 -14.80 -5.36
C ARG A 329 0.65 -13.51 -5.52
N MET A 330 -0.03 -12.44 -5.88
CA MET A 330 0.47 -11.08 -5.82
C MET A 330 -0.51 -10.24 -5.02
N GLN A 331 -0.01 -9.32 -4.21
CA GLN A 331 -0.77 -8.36 -3.46
C GLN A 331 -0.21 -6.97 -3.73
N VAL A 332 -1.08 -6.04 -4.03
CA VAL A 332 -0.76 -4.65 -4.32
C VAL A 332 -1.55 -3.78 -3.33
N HIS A 333 -0.89 -2.89 -2.62
CA HIS A 333 -1.54 -1.79 -1.93
C HIS A 333 -1.56 -0.60 -2.88
N HIS A 334 -2.76 -0.12 -3.18
CA HIS A 334 -3.00 0.93 -4.14
C HIS A 334 -3.77 2.04 -3.44
N ARG A 335 -3.27 3.28 -3.50
CA ARG A 335 -3.97 4.50 -3.05
C ARG A 335 -4.55 4.40 -1.62
N GLU A 336 -3.70 4.37 -0.57
CA GLU A 336 -3.99 4.45 0.88
C GLU A 336 -5.13 3.59 1.50
N LYS A 337 -6.03 2.97 0.71
CA LYS A 337 -7.28 2.34 1.17
C LYS A 337 -7.72 1.15 0.33
N GLU A 338 -7.06 0.86 -0.79
CA GLU A 338 -7.41 -0.25 -1.66
C GLU A 338 -6.30 -1.31 -1.64
N ARG A 339 -6.66 -2.53 -1.26
CA ARG A 339 -5.78 -3.69 -1.30
C ARG A 339 -6.26 -4.64 -2.38
N ILE A 340 -5.39 -4.95 -3.33
CA ILE A 340 -5.68 -5.81 -4.46
C ILE A 340 -4.87 -7.10 -4.30
N GLN A 341 -5.50 -8.25 -4.49
CA GLN A 341 -4.82 -9.54 -4.51
C GLN A 341 -5.13 -10.26 -5.81
N ILE A 342 -4.09 -10.74 -6.48
CA ILE A 342 -4.18 -11.46 -7.75
C ILE A 342 -3.68 -12.88 -7.50
N PHE A 343 -4.49 -13.85 -7.87
CA PHE A 343 -4.18 -15.27 -7.75
C PHE A 343 -3.98 -15.85 -9.15
N PHE A 344 -2.92 -16.62 -9.32
CA PHE A 344 -2.58 -17.24 -10.59
C PHE A 344 -2.86 -18.74 -10.53
N VAL A 345 -3.46 -19.30 -11.58
CA VAL A 345 -3.49 -20.76 -11.78
C VAL A 345 -2.06 -21.23 -12.04
N ASP A 346 -1.41 -20.54 -12.95
CA ASP A 346 0.01 -20.61 -13.25
C ASP A 346 0.39 -19.32 -13.97
N TYR A 347 1.45 -18.64 -13.54
CA TYR A 347 1.83 -17.40 -14.18
C TYR A 347 2.13 -17.59 -15.69
N PRO A 348 1.51 -16.80 -16.59
CA PRO A 348 0.80 -15.53 -16.36
C PRO A 348 -0.75 -15.62 -16.44
N ARG A 349 -1.33 -16.81 -16.22
CA ARG A 349 -2.78 -17.04 -16.20
C ARG A 349 -3.38 -16.74 -14.83
N VAL A 350 -4.25 -15.75 -14.78
CA VAL A 350 -4.95 -15.26 -13.59
C VAL A 350 -6.22 -16.09 -13.35
N ASP A 351 -6.37 -16.61 -12.14
CA ASP A 351 -7.56 -17.30 -11.64
C ASP A 351 -8.60 -16.29 -11.16
N ARG A 352 -8.19 -15.42 -10.24
CA ARG A 352 -9.08 -14.42 -9.63
C ARG A 352 -8.34 -13.19 -9.17
N VAL A 353 -9.06 -12.09 -9.11
CA VAL A 353 -8.62 -10.81 -8.55
C VAL A 353 -9.58 -10.41 -7.43
N LEU A 354 -9.02 -10.15 -6.25
CA LEU A 354 -9.72 -9.62 -5.10
C LEU A 354 -9.37 -8.15 -4.93
N VAL A 355 -10.37 -7.29 -4.75
CA VAL A 355 -10.22 -5.87 -4.46
C VAL A 355 -10.91 -5.59 -3.15
N GLN A 356 -10.16 -5.14 -2.16
CA GLN A 356 -10.65 -4.85 -0.82
C GLN A 356 -10.51 -3.36 -0.53
N GLN A 357 -11.61 -2.75 -0.12
CA GLN A 357 -11.71 -1.36 0.33
C GLN A 357 -12.41 -1.37 1.69
N GLU A 358 -12.42 -0.23 2.38
CA GLU A 358 -13.05 -0.11 3.70
C GLU A 358 -14.52 -0.56 3.67
N GLY A 359 -14.84 -1.66 4.37
CA GLY A 359 -16.18 -2.24 4.43
C GLY A 359 -16.69 -2.90 3.14
N PHE A 360 -15.88 -2.99 2.09
CA PHE A 360 -16.33 -3.47 0.79
C PHE A 360 -15.28 -4.33 0.09
N GLN A 361 -15.72 -5.42 -0.53
CA GLN A 361 -14.85 -6.37 -1.23
C GLN A 361 -15.46 -6.76 -2.57
N LYS A 362 -14.65 -6.76 -3.64
CA LYS A 362 -14.99 -7.30 -4.96
C LYS A 362 -14.09 -8.47 -5.28
N GLU A 363 -14.65 -9.55 -5.78
CA GLU A 363 -13.92 -10.69 -6.32
C GLU A 363 -14.31 -10.88 -7.78
N TYR A 364 -13.32 -10.94 -8.66
CA TYR A 364 -13.47 -11.24 -10.08
C TYR A 364 -12.85 -12.60 -10.34
N ARG A 365 -13.62 -13.55 -10.87
CA ARG A 365 -13.13 -14.88 -11.22
C ARG A 365 -13.08 -15.05 -12.73
N TYR A 366 -11.97 -15.60 -13.21
CA TYR A 366 -11.70 -15.86 -14.61
C TYR A 366 -11.73 -17.38 -14.83
N GLY A 367 -12.54 -17.80 -15.80
CA GLY A 367 -12.98 -19.19 -15.89
C GLY A 367 -12.06 -20.01 -16.76
N ILE A 368 -12.64 -20.87 -17.59
CA ILE A 368 -11.91 -21.59 -18.65
C ILE A 368 -12.30 -20.97 -19.99
N PRO A 369 -11.35 -20.36 -20.74
CA PRO A 369 -9.93 -20.20 -20.40
C PRO A 369 -9.68 -19.07 -19.38
N PRO A 370 -8.63 -19.19 -18.55
CA PRO A 370 -8.26 -18.15 -17.58
C PRO A 370 -7.74 -16.89 -18.29
N PHE A 371 -7.79 -15.76 -17.59
CA PHE A 371 -7.29 -14.48 -18.12
C PHE A 371 -5.77 -14.52 -18.25
N LEU A 372 -5.24 -14.25 -19.44
CA LEU A 372 -3.81 -14.27 -19.72
C LEU A 372 -3.21 -12.85 -19.62
N TRP A 373 -2.45 -12.59 -18.55
CA TRP A 373 -1.79 -11.31 -18.34
C TRP A 373 -0.36 -11.30 -18.94
N LYS A 374 -0.25 -11.09 -20.24
CA LYS A 374 1.04 -11.14 -20.97
C LYS A 374 2.05 -10.09 -20.50
N GLU A 375 1.58 -8.92 -20.08
CA GLU A 375 2.39 -7.77 -19.66
C GLU A 375 2.64 -7.74 -18.14
N GLY A 376 2.62 -8.92 -17.49
CA GLY A 376 2.83 -9.02 -16.05
C GLY A 376 4.17 -8.45 -15.54
N PRO A 377 4.34 -8.35 -14.21
CA PRO A 377 5.51 -7.73 -13.57
C PRO A 377 6.82 -8.43 -13.94
N PHE A 378 6.73 -9.66 -14.44
CA PHE A 378 7.86 -10.42 -14.96
C PHE A 378 7.64 -10.74 -16.43
N GLN A 379 8.50 -10.22 -17.30
CA GLN A 379 8.52 -10.63 -18.70
C GLN A 379 9.02 -12.07 -18.80
N LEU A 380 8.24 -12.96 -19.39
CA LEU A 380 8.67 -14.33 -19.66
C LEU A 380 9.61 -14.35 -20.86
N SER A 381 10.83 -14.84 -20.66
CA SER A 381 11.76 -15.15 -21.76
C SER A 381 11.75 -16.67 -21.95
N ASP A 382 11.39 -17.14 -23.15
CA ASP A 382 11.28 -18.58 -23.48
C ASP A 382 10.40 -19.39 -22.50
N GLY A 383 9.34 -18.77 -21.96
CA GLY A 383 8.43 -19.41 -21.01
C GLY A 383 9.00 -19.61 -19.60
N LYS A 384 10.21 -19.08 -19.32
CA LYS A 384 10.81 -19.04 -18.00
C LYS A 384 10.77 -17.63 -17.44
N LEU A 385 10.59 -17.55 -16.13
CA LEU A 385 10.77 -16.29 -15.42
C LEU A 385 12.27 -15.95 -15.44
N PRO A 386 12.62 -14.68 -15.65
CA PRO A 386 14.00 -14.26 -15.63
C PRO A 386 14.57 -14.51 -14.22
N MET A 387 15.90 -14.66 -14.14
CA MET A 387 16.57 -14.90 -12.86
C MET A 387 16.14 -13.87 -11.81
N SER A 388 16.20 -14.30 -10.54
CA SER A 388 15.65 -13.71 -9.31
C SER A 388 16.08 -12.28 -8.97
N LEU A 389 16.63 -11.51 -9.92
CA LEU A 389 17.16 -10.15 -9.77
C LEU A 389 16.51 -9.11 -10.70
N VAL A 390 15.54 -9.49 -11.55
CA VAL A 390 14.83 -8.48 -12.38
C VAL A 390 14.03 -7.52 -11.49
N PRO A 391 14.19 -6.20 -11.62
CA PRO A 391 13.42 -5.22 -10.86
C PRO A 391 11.95 -5.26 -11.27
N VAL A 392 11.05 -5.19 -10.29
CA VAL A 392 9.61 -5.09 -10.56
C VAL A 392 9.23 -3.62 -10.71
N ARG A 393 8.49 -3.30 -11.77
CA ARG A 393 8.03 -1.93 -12.06
C ARG A 393 6.56 -1.79 -11.71
N MET A 394 6.26 -1.00 -10.67
CA MET A 394 4.90 -0.73 -10.22
C MET A 394 4.02 -0.04 -11.27
N GLU A 395 4.63 0.76 -12.15
CA GLU A 395 3.97 1.48 -13.26
C GLU A 395 3.22 0.54 -14.23
N THR A 396 3.56 -0.75 -14.26
CA THR A 396 2.91 -1.76 -15.11
C THR A 396 1.58 -2.28 -14.53
N LEU A 397 1.24 -1.94 -13.28
CA LEU A 397 0.07 -2.49 -12.58
C LEU A 397 -1.22 -1.72 -12.88
N GLU A 398 -1.18 -0.38 -12.99
CA GLU A 398 -2.41 0.39 -13.25
C GLU A 398 -3.10 0.03 -14.59
N PRO A 399 -2.37 -0.15 -15.72
CA PRO A 399 -2.99 -0.61 -16.97
C PRO A 399 -3.59 -2.00 -16.84
N LEU A 400 -2.94 -2.92 -16.11
CA LEU A 400 -3.50 -4.23 -15.81
C LEU A 400 -4.83 -4.08 -15.09
N LEU A 401 -4.87 -3.35 -13.97
CA LEU A 401 -6.06 -3.28 -13.14
C LEU A 401 -7.24 -2.74 -13.94
N THR A 402 -6.99 -1.74 -14.77
CA THR A 402 -7.97 -1.20 -15.71
C THR A 402 -8.46 -2.30 -16.66
N PHE A 403 -7.55 -3.03 -17.31
CA PHE A 403 -7.90 -4.12 -18.23
C PHE A 403 -8.64 -5.28 -17.52
N ALA A 404 -8.16 -5.72 -16.36
CA ALA A 404 -8.72 -6.82 -15.59
C ALA A 404 -10.16 -6.53 -15.16
N PHE A 405 -10.46 -5.28 -14.81
CA PHE A 405 -11.80 -4.87 -14.37
C PHE A 405 -12.76 -4.54 -15.51
N GLN A 406 -12.25 -4.11 -16.66
CA GLN A 406 -13.10 -3.61 -17.75
C GLN A 406 -13.17 -4.56 -18.95
N GLU A 407 -12.08 -5.25 -19.28
CA GLU A 407 -11.93 -5.97 -20.55
C GLU A 407 -11.76 -7.48 -20.40
N ALA A 408 -11.24 -7.97 -19.26
CA ALA A 408 -10.89 -9.38 -19.08
C ALA A 408 -12.09 -10.36 -18.95
N LYS A 409 -13.33 -9.87 -19.14
CA LYS A 409 -14.58 -10.65 -19.19
C LYS A 409 -14.65 -11.76 -18.12
N PRO A 410 -14.65 -11.42 -16.82
CA PRO A 410 -14.80 -12.42 -15.75
C PRO A 410 -16.09 -13.21 -15.95
N TYR A 411 -16.10 -14.50 -15.60
CA TYR A 411 -17.35 -15.28 -15.63
C TYR A 411 -18.19 -15.06 -14.37
N GLU A 412 -17.56 -14.65 -13.27
CA GLU A 412 -18.24 -14.35 -12.02
C GLU A 412 -17.65 -13.10 -11.36
N ARG A 413 -18.53 -12.21 -10.89
CA ARG A 413 -18.19 -11.07 -10.04
C ARG A 413 -18.97 -11.12 -8.74
N ILE A 414 -18.28 -11.16 -7.62
CA ILE A 414 -18.86 -11.18 -6.27
C ILE A 414 -18.56 -9.85 -5.59
N GLU A 415 -19.58 -9.17 -5.08
CA GLU A 415 -19.45 -7.92 -4.32
C GLU A 415 -19.97 -8.16 -2.90
N THR A 416 -19.15 -7.91 -1.89
CA THR A 416 -19.50 -8.07 -0.48
C THR A 416 -19.43 -6.72 0.22
N CYS A 417 -20.54 -6.27 0.77
CA CYS A 417 -20.65 -5.11 1.66
C CYS A 417 -20.74 -5.62 3.10
N LEU A 418 -19.69 -5.41 3.88
CA LEU A 418 -19.62 -5.88 5.27
C LEU A 418 -20.55 -5.09 6.20
N PRO A 419 -20.62 -3.73 6.16
CA PRO A 419 -21.50 -2.97 7.06
C PRO A 419 -22.97 -3.32 6.90
N CYS A 420 -23.38 -3.61 5.66
CA CYS A 420 -24.75 -3.95 5.33
C CYS A 420 -25.00 -5.46 5.13
N LYS A 421 -23.97 -6.29 5.42
CA LYS A 421 -23.98 -7.76 5.29
C LYS A 421 -24.70 -8.24 4.03
N ARG A 422 -24.30 -7.66 2.90
CA ARG A 422 -24.89 -7.89 1.59
C ARG A 422 -23.87 -8.47 0.64
N VAL A 423 -24.23 -9.56 -0.03
CA VAL A 423 -23.42 -10.21 -1.05
C VAL A 423 -24.17 -10.18 -2.38
N ARG A 424 -23.51 -9.75 -3.45
CA ARG A 424 -24.05 -9.76 -4.81
C ARG A 424 -23.17 -10.60 -5.71
N LYS A 425 -23.74 -11.57 -6.42
CA LYS A 425 -23.04 -12.41 -7.39
C LYS A 425 -23.60 -12.12 -8.78
N HIS A 426 -22.72 -11.86 -9.73
CA HIS A 426 -23.06 -11.66 -11.13
C HIS A 426 -22.36 -12.74 -11.94
N LEU A 427 -23.12 -13.51 -12.71
CA LEU A 427 -22.59 -14.49 -13.65
C LEU A 427 -22.58 -13.87 -15.05
N TYR A 428 -21.51 -14.09 -15.80
CA TYR A 428 -21.33 -13.56 -17.14
C TYR A 428 -21.02 -14.66 -18.16
N GLN A 429 -21.36 -14.39 -19.41
CA GLN A 429 -20.92 -15.13 -20.58
C GLN A 429 -20.50 -14.14 -21.65
N GLU A 430 -19.25 -14.24 -22.11
CA GLU A 430 -18.66 -13.37 -23.14
C GLU A 430 -18.73 -11.85 -22.84
N GLY A 431 -18.82 -11.49 -21.56
CA GLY A 431 -18.94 -10.11 -21.08
C GLY A 431 -20.38 -9.63 -20.86
N ARG A 432 -21.39 -10.47 -21.12
CA ARG A 432 -22.82 -10.17 -20.87
C ARG A 432 -23.29 -10.87 -19.60
N ILE A 433 -24.10 -10.19 -18.79
CA ILE A 433 -24.68 -10.77 -17.58
C ILE A 433 -25.70 -11.85 -17.97
N LEU A 434 -25.60 -13.02 -17.33
CA LEU A 434 -26.54 -14.13 -17.43
C LEU A 434 -27.48 -14.18 -16.21
N SER A 435 -26.93 -13.98 -15.02
CA SER A 435 -27.70 -14.00 -13.78
C SER A 435 -27.11 -13.06 -12.74
N PHE A 436 -27.99 -12.55 -11.89
CA PHE A 436 -27.67 -11.78 -10.71
C PHE A 436 -28.29 -12.47 -9.50
N GLN A 437 -27.53 -12.58 -8.42
CA GLN A 437 -28.01 -13.04 -7.12
C GLN A 437 -27.60 -12.03 -6.05
N GLU A 438 -28.50 -11.70 -5.14
CA GLU A 438 -28.24 -10.86 -3.98
C GLU A 438 -28.73 -11.57 -2.73
N GLU A 439 -27.89 -11.58 -1.70
CA GLU A 439 -28.21 -12.05 -0.36
C GLU A 439 -27.96 -10.89 0.61
N GLN A 440 -28.94 -10.54 1.44
CA GLN A 440 -28.81 -9.46 2.41
C GLN A 440 -29.40 -9.90 3.76
N GLU A 441 -28.60 -9.82 4.82
CA GLU A 441 -29.14 -10.02 6.18
C GLU A 441 -30.10 -8.87 6.52
N ILE A 442 -31.37 -9.19 6.78
CA ILE A 442 -32.41 -8.22 7.16
C ILE A 442 -32.58 -8.15 8.68
N ARG A 443 -32.39 -9.29 9.36
CA ARG A 443 -32.30 -9.44 10.81
C ARG A 443 -31.30 -10.54 11.13
N THR A 444 -30.82 -10.60 12.37
CA THR A 444 -29.84 -11.62 12.78
C THR A 444 -30.35 -13.03 12.46
N GLY A 445 -29.73 -13.69 11.49
CA GLY A 445 -30.12 -15.04 11.03
C GLY A 445 -31.19 -15.09 9.92
N GLU A 446 -31.81 -13.97 9.55
CA GLU A 446 -32.80 -13.86 8.46
C GLU A 446 -32.16 -13.18 7.23
N THR A 447 -32.21 -13.83 6.06
CA THR A 447 -31.55 -13.35 4.84
C THR A 447 -32.54 -13.22 3.71
N ARG A 448 -32.75 -11.98 3.24
CA ARG A 448 -33.48 -11.71 2.00
C ARG A 448 -32.65 -12.18 0.82
N LYS A 449 -33.28 -12.92 -0.11
CA LYS A 449 -32.64 -13.36 -1.36
C LYS A 449 -33.32 -12.75 -2.56
N ARG A 450 -32.54 -12.34 -3.56
CA ARG A 450 -33.04 -11.88 -4.84
C ARG A 450 -32.25 -12.49 -5.97
N THR A 451 -32.94 -13.09 -6.94
CA THR A 451 -32.32 -13.67 -8.15
C THR A 451 -32.93 -13.01 -9.38
N VAL A 452 -32.12 -12.59 -10.35
CA VAL A 452 -32.58 -12.04 -11.63
C VAL A 452 -31.88 -12.77 -12.78
N THR A 453 -32.65 -13.22 -13.75
CA THR A 453 -32.15 -13.86 -14.98
C THR A 453 -32.13 -12.85 -16.12
N PHE A 454 -31.12 -12.96 -16.97
CA PHE A 454 -30.89 -12.07 -18.10
C PHE A 454 -30.93 -12.84 -19.42
N ARG A 455 -31.34 -12.16 -20.50
CA ARG A 455 -31.26 -12.61 -21.88
C ARG A 455 -30.54 -11.53 -22.69
N GLU A 456 -29.44 -11.89 -23.33
CA GLU A 456 -28.61 -10.96 -24.12
C GLU A 456 -28.15 -9.71 -23.34
N GLY A 457 -27.94 -9.86 -22.03
CA GLY A 457 -27.54 -8.76 -21.13
C GLY A 457 -28.69 -7.89 -20.61
N SER A 458 -29.94 -8.15 -21.00
CA SER A 458 -31.13 -7.48 -20.45
C SER A 458 -31.85 -8.38 -19.45
N PRO A 459 -32.30 -7.88 -18.27
CA PRO A 459 -33.07 -8.68 -17.34
C PRO A 459 -34.41 -9.10 -17.96
N ILE A 460 -34.88 -10.31 -17.61
CA ILE A 460 -36.16 -10.88 -18.10
C ILE A 460 -37.11 -11.27 -16.97
N VAL A 461 -36.60 -11.84 -15.89
CA VAL A 461 -37.39 -12.24 -14.72
C VAL A 461 -36.55 -12.15 -13.46
N GLY A 462 -37.17 -11.73 -12.37
CA GLY A 462 -36.58 -11.72 -11.03
C GLY A 462 -37.47 -12.43 -10.03
N PHE A 463 -36.87 -12.89 -8.94
CA PHE A 463 -37.55 -13.50 -7.80
C PHE A 463 -36.95 -12.94 -6.51
N VAL A 464 -37.80 -12.63 -5.52
CA VAL A 464 -37.38 -12.10 -4.22
C VAL A 464 -38.06 -12.86 -3.09
N ASP A 465 -37.27 -13.33 -2.15
CA ASP A 465 -37.66 -13.92 -0.87
C ASP A 465 -37.54 -12.79 0.16
N LEU A 466 -38.66 -12.22 0.59
CA LEU A 466 -38.72 -11.00 1.40
C LEU A 466 -38.50 -11.27 2.89
N ASP A 467 -38.92 -12.42 3.39
CA ASP A 467 -38.88 -12.77 4.81
C ASP A 467 -37.72 -13.72 5.18
N GLY A 468 -37.05 -14.30 4.18
CA GLY A 468 -35.87 -15.15 4.34
C GLY A 468 -36.21 -16.61 4.67
N ASP A 469 -37.43 -17.06 4.41
CA ASP A 469 -37.86 -18.44 4.65
C ASP A 469 -37.37 -19.43 3.55
N GLY A 470 -36.80 -18.90 2.46
CA GLY A 470 -36.30 -19.67 1.32
C GLY A 470 -37.31 -19.87 0.19
N VAL A 471 -38.53 -19.34 0.33
CA VAL A 471 -39.58 -19.30 -0.70
C VAL A 471 -39.63 -17.88 -1.29
N TYR A 472 -39.83 -17.79 -2.60
CA TYR A 472 -39.94 -16.48 -3.24
C TYR A 472 -41.35 -15.90 -3.09
N ASP A 473 -41.46 -14.78 -2.40
CA ASP A 473 -42.70 -14.01 -2.23
C ASP A 473 -43.02 -13.13 -3.42
N VAL A 474 -41.99 -12.69 -4.17
CA VAL A 474 -42.17 -11.73 -5.26
C VAL A 474 -41.56 -12.25 -6.54
N ARG A 475 -42.27 -12.06 -7.64
CA ARG A 475 -41.76 -12.22 -9.00
C ARG A 475 -41.75 -10.88 -9.73
N GLU A 476 -40.62 -10.56 -10.33
CA GLU A 476 -40.39 -9.36 -11.15
C GLU A 476 -40.38 -9.78 -12.62
N SER A 477 -41.11 -9.09 -13.50
CA SER A 477 -41.04 -9.30 -14.95
C SER A 477 -40.48 -8.08 -15.66
N TYR A 478 -39.62 -8.29 -16.64
CA TYR A 478 -38.91 -7.21 -17.34
C TYR A 478 -39.17 -7.25 -18.84
N VAL A 479 -39.33 -6.07 -19.44
CA VAL A 479 -39.47 -5.87 -20.89
C VAL A 479 -38.44 -4.84 -21.34
N ASN A 480 -37.60 -5.21 -22.31
CA ASN A 480 -36.49 -4.35 -22.80
C ASN A 480 -35.58 -3.84 -21.68
N GLY A 481 -35.36 -4.67 -20.65
CA GLY A 481 -34.54 -4.35 -19.50
C GLY A 481 -35.18 -3.43 -18.45
N VAL A 482 -36.42 -3.01 -18.67
CA VAL A 482 -37.21 -2.19 -17.73
C VAL A 482 -38.16 -3.10 -16.95
N LEU A 483 -38.29 -2.86 -15.64
CA LEU A 483 -39.25 -3.57 -14.80
C LEU A 483 -40.67 -3.23 -15.27
N GLU A 484 -41.42 -4.23 -15.72
CA GLU A 484 -42.75 -4.10 -16.29
C GLU A 484 -43.84 -4.44 -15.27
N SER A 485 -43.65 -5.52 -14.52
CA SER A 485 -44.60 -5.93 -13.49
C SER A 485 -43.95 -6.58 -12.27
N ILE A 486 -44.66 -6.51 -11.15
CA ILE A 486 -44.32 -7.15 -9.87
C ILE A 486 -45.53 -7.99 -9.43
N GLU A 487 -45.30 -9.26 -9.11
CA GLU A 487 -46.30 -10.20 -8.62
C GLU A 487 -45.96 -10.61 -7.18
N LEU A 488 -46.90 -10.49 -6.24
CA LEU A 488 -46.82 -11.13 -4.93
C LEU A 488 -47.37 -12.55 -5.04
N LEU A 489 -46.60 -13.52 -4.57
CA LEU A 489 -46.88 -14.94 -4.64
C LEU A 489 -47.39 -15.45 -3.29
N ALA A 490 -48.43 -16.29 -3.33
CA ALA A 490 -48.88 -17.12 -2.23
C ALA A 490 -48.63 -18.59 -2.64
N GLY A 491 -47.42 -19.07 -2.37
CA GLY A 491 -46.93 -20.33 -2.94
C GLY A 491 -46.70 -20.21 -4.45
N ASN A 492 -47.38 -21.03 -5.25
CA ASN A 492 -47.26 -21.01 -6.72
C ASN A 492 -48.34 -20.15 -7.42
N ARG A 493 -49.11 -19.35 -6.66
CA ARG A 493 -50.22 -18.54 -7.18
C ARG A 493 -49.94 -17.05 -6.97
N THR A 494 -50.42 -16.22 -7.89
CA THR A 494 -50.30 -14.76 -7.80
C THR A 494 -51.45 -14.21 -6.95
N ALA A 495 -51.17 -13.69 -5.77
CA ALA A 495 -52.18 -13.04 -4.92
C ALA A 495 -52.36 -11.56 -5.28
N TYR A 496 -51.31 -10.92 -5.79
CA TYR A 496 -51.32 -9.53 -6.23
C TYR A 496 -50.40 -9.34 -7.43
N ARG A 497 -50.77 -8.47 -8.37
CA ARG A 497 -49.94 -8.06 -9.49
C ARG A 497 -50.03 -6.55 -9.71
N GLU A 498 -48.91 -5.90 -9.98
CA GLU A 498 -48.83 -4.51 -10.38
C GLU A 498 -48.08 -4.38 -11.71
N PHE A 499 -48.68 -3.73 -12.68
CA PHE A 499 -48.07 -3.32 -13.95
C PHE A 499 -47.68 -1.85 -13.87
N LEU A 500 -46.38 -1.58 -13.92
CA LEU A 500 -45.84 -0.24 -13.70
C LEU A 500 -46.10 0.71 -14.87
N SER A 501 -46.09 0.20 -16.10
CA SER A 501 -46.27 1.01 -17.32
C SER A 501 -47.70 1.50 -17.51
N THR A 502 -48.68 0.73 -17.07
CA THR A 502 -50.12 1.04 -17.19
C THR A 502 -50.75 1.49 -15.87
N GLU A 503 -49.97 1.51 -14.78
CA GLU A 503 -50.47 1.73 -13.41
C GLU A 503 -51.67 0.82 -13.06
N LEU A 504 -51.68 -0.42 -13.58
CA LEU A 504 -52.73 -1.40 -13.34
C LEU A 504 -52.32 -2.27 -12.15
N LYS A 505 -53.21 -2.44 -11.18
CA LYS A 505 -53.05 -3.37 -10.07
C LYS A 505 -54.19 -4.36 -10.07
N GLU A 506 -53.89 -5.61 -9.75
CA GLU A 506 -54.84 -6.72 -9.72
C GLU A 506 -54.66 -7.51 -8.41
N TRP A 507 -55.75 -7.97 -7.82
CA TRP A 507 -55.77 -8.78 -6.60
C TRP A 507 -56.59 -10.05 -6.83
N ASP A 508 -56.09 -11.19 -6.36
CA ASP A 508 -56.77 -12.49 -6.27
C ASP A 508 -56.82 -12.88 -4.78
N PHE A 509 -57.93 -12.55 -4.12
CA PHE A 509 -58.08 -12.70 -2.67
C PHE A 509 -58.37 -14.15 -2.26
N ASN A 510 -59.07 -14.91 -3.11
CA ASN A 510 -59.40 -16.31 -2.82
C ASN A 510 -58.34 -17.31 -3.34
N GLY A 511 -57.39 -16.83 -4.15
CA GLY A 511 -56.32 -17.62 -4.73
C GLY A 511 -56.80 -18.60 -5.80
N ASP A 512 -57.94 -18.37 -6.46
CA ASP A 512 -58.48 -19.28 -7.48
C ASP A 512 -57.89 -19.03 -8.89
N GLY A 513 -57.01 -18.04 -9.02
CA GLY A 513 -56.37 -17.61 -10.26
C GLY A 513 -57.18 -16.57 -11.05
N LYS A 514 -58.32 -16.13 -10.52
CA LYS A 514 -59.15 -15.07 -11.10
C LYS A 514 -58.95 -13.77 -10.34
N ILE A 515 -59.15 -12.66 -11.03
CA ILE A 515 -58.99 -11.33 -10.44
C ILE A 515 -60.27 -10.94 -9.71
N ASP A 516 -60.14 -10.67 -8.41
CA ASP A 516 -61.24 -10.24 -7.54
C ASP A 516 -61.33 -8.73 -7.44
N ALA A 517 -60.21 -8.03 -7.58
CA ALA A 517 -60.17 -6.57 -7.60
C ALA A 517 -59.14 -6.05 -8.60
N ARG A 518 -59.38 -4.87 -9.15
CA ARG A 518 -58.38 -4.15 -9.95
C ARG A 518 -58.43 -2.64 -9.78
N GLU A 519 -57.29 -1.99 -9.86
CA GLU A 519 -57.12 -0.52 -9.84
C GLU A 519 -56.39 -0.10 -11.11
N TYR A 520 -56.87 0.90 -11.82
CA TYR A 520 -56.20 1.40 -13.02
C TYR A 520 -56.47 2.90 -13.27
N ALA A 521 -55.55 3.54 -14.00
CA ALA A 521 -55.72 4.92 -14.45
C ALA A 521 -56.69 5.01 -15.64
N ALA A 522 -57.72 5.85 -15.54
CA ALA A 522 -58.72 6.06 -16.59
C ALA A 522 -58.53 7.38 -17.36
N GLY A 523 -57.35 8.01 -17.27
CA GLY A 523 -57.04 9.32 -17.85
C GLY A 523 -57.45 10.50 -16.96
N ARG A 524 -56.90 11.70 -17.23
CA ARG A 524 -57.13 12.96 -16.47
C ARG A 524 -56.89 12.85 -14.95
N GLY A 525 -55.94 12.02 -14.51
CA GLY A 525 -55.66 11.83 -13.09
C GLY A 525 -56.76 11.09 -12.30
N ARG A 526 -57.71 10.45 -12.99
CA ARG A 526 -58.74 9.59 -12.37
C ARG A 526 -58.21 8.17 -12.19
N LYS A 527 -58.29 7.65 -10.96
CA LYS A 527 -58.07 6.24 -10.63
C LYS A 527 -59.39 5.54 -10.44
N VAL A 528 -59.56 4.38 -11.06
CA VAL A 528 -60.76 3.53 -10.95
C VAL A 528 -60.39 2.28 -10.18
N VAL A 529 -61.24 1.86 -9.26
CA VAL A 529 -61.15 0.58 -8.55
C VAL A 529 -62.42 -0.21 -8.84
N GLU A 530 -62.27 -1.47 -9.26
CA GLU A 530 -63.35 -2.42 -9.50
C GLU A 530 -63.17 -3.64 -8.60
N PHE A 531 -64.28 -4.19 -8.09
CA PHE A 531 -64.29 -5.30 -7.15
C PHE A 531 -65.42 -6.30 -7.49
N SER A 532 -65.14 -7.59 -7.37
CA SER A 532 -66.08 -8.70 -7.50
C SER A 532 -66.48 -9.19 -6.11
N SER A 533 -67.71 -8.88 -5.69
CA SER A 533 -68.19 -9.23 -4.35
C SER A 533 -68.30 -10.74 -4.11
N LEU A 534 -68.42 -11.53 -5.19
CA LEU A 534 -68.50 -12.98 -5.17
C LEU A 534 -67.15 -13.67 -5.42
N LEU A 535 -66.08 -12.90 -5.69
CA LEU A 535 -64.73 -13.41 -5.98
C LEU A 535 -64.71 -14.38 -7.17
N ASP A 536 -65.38 -14.01 -8.27
CA ASP A 536 -65.57 -14.84 -9.46
C ASP A 536 -65.10 -14.16 -10.77
N SER A 537 -64.38 -13.04 -10.64
CA SER A 537 -64.00 -12.11 -11.72
C SER A 537 -65.13 -11.35 -12.41
N ILE A 538 -66.36 -11.42 -11.91
CA ILE A 538 -67.44 -10.55 -12.35
C ILE A 538 -67.45 -9.31 -11.45
N PHE A 539 -66.93 -8.19 -11.95
CA PHE A 539 -66.88 -6.93 -11.22
C PHE A 539 -68.29 -6.30 -11.12
N ASP A 540 -68.86 -6.31 -9.93
CA ASP A 540 -70.20 -5.79 -9.61
C ASP A 540 -70.15 -4.52 -8.74
N ALA A 541 -68.97 -4.15 -8.23
CA ALA A 541 -68.72 -2.91 -7.51
C ALA A 541 -67.63 -2.06 -8.18
N ARG A 542 -67.83 -0.74 -8.22
CA ARG A 542 -66.89 0.22 -8.84
C ARG A 542 -66.83 1.52 -8.05
N ALA A 543 -65.62 1.99 -7.79
CA ALA A 543 -65.32 3.29 -7.18
C ALA A 543 -64.28 4.04 -8.02
N TRP A 544 -64.19 5.37 -7.85
CA TRP A 544 -63.12 6.16 -8.45
C TRP A 544 -62.73 7.35 -7.58
N ALA A 545 -61.48 7.77 -7.72
CA ALA A 545 -60.94 8.98 -7.10
C ALA A 545 -60.36 9.89 -8.19
N GLU A 546 -60.54 11.20 -8.04
CA GLU A 546 -59.94 12.22 -8.90
C GLU A 546 -58.86 12.96 -8.14
N SER A 547 -57.66 12.97 -8.70
CA SER A 547 -56.55 13.81 -8.21
C SER A 547 -56.93 15.27 -8.50
N ARG A 548 -57.03 16.11 -7.47
CA ARG A 548 -57.25 17.56 -7.66
C ARG A 548 -56.02 18.27 -8.20
#